data_AF-A0A3P0PFB9-F1
#
_entry.id   AF-A0A3P0PFB9-F1
#
_cell.length_a   1.000
_cell.length_b   1.000
_cell.length_c   1.000
_cell.angle_alpha   90.00
_cell.angle_beta   90.00
_cell.angle_gamma   90.00
#
_symmetry.space_group_name_H-M   'P 1'
#
loop_
_entity.id
_entity.type
_entity.pdbx_description
1 polymer ?
#
loop_
_entity_poly.entity_id
_entity_poly.type
_entity_poly.pdbx_seq_one_letter_code
_entity_poly.pdbx_strand_id
1 'polypeptide(L)'
;MEVRSRDSTECARTRSDRILKRTIMQTVNFPSVSDVDSAITEFNRDFPRPKMGAIVLSLPYHIVDDFAFGSFPNSAAAGVYLVFDREDRLLYVGKADGLGKRLGTHFGWNPDRTAGFVKNPKLENAHAVRTIGLPAESWFEAAAIEAFLIRKLDPGLNVVGRETS
;
A
#
# COMPACT_ATOMS: atom_id res chain seq x y z
N MET A 1 -7.75 -63.95 -36.83
CA MET A 1 -8.05 -63.63 -35.41
C MET A 1 -6.76 -63.08 -34.85
N GLU A 2 -6.58 -61.75 -34.84
CA GLU A 2 -5.50 -61.12 -34.11
C GLU A 2 -5.85 -59.66 -33.82
N VAL A 3 -5.55 -59.26 -32.60
CA VAL A 3 -6.16 -58.19 -31.82
C VAL A 3 -5.40 -56.88 -32.05
N ARG A 4 -6.12 -55.80 -32.42
CA ARG A 4 -5.55 -54.45 -32.49
C ARG A 4 -5.33 -53.90 -31.07
N SER A 5 -4.07 -53.78 -30.65
CA SER A 5 -3.67 -53.07 -29.45
C SER A 5 -3.91 -51.57 -29.61
N ARG A 6 -4.78 -50.99 -28.78
CA ARG A 6 -4.96 -49.54 -28.69
C ARG A 6 -3.82 -48.96 -27.84
N ASP A 7 -3.07 -48.05 -28.46
CA ASP A 7 -1.95 -47.33 -27.85
C ASP A 7 -2.47 -46.38 -26.76
N SER A 8 -2.12 -46.66 -25.52
CA SER A 8 -2.55 -46.00 -24.29
C SER A 8 -1.78 -44.70 -23.97
N THR A 9 -1.02 -44.18 -24.92
CA THR A 9 -0.13 -43.01 -24.68
C THR A 9 -0.77 -41.64 -24.98
N GLU A 10 -1.93 -41.58 -25.64
CA GLU A 10 -2.56 -40.31 -26.02
C GLU A 10 -3.45 -39.69 -24.91
N CYS A 11 -3.89 -40.48 -23.92
CA CYS A 11 -4.73 -40.01 -22.80
C CYS A 11 -3.92 -39.35 -21.66
N ALA A 12 -2.59 -39.52 -21.63
CA ALA A 12 -1.74 -39.02 -20.54
C ALA A 12 -1.24 -37.58 -20.77
N ARG A 13 -1.04 -37.17 -22.03
CA ARG A 13 -0.49 -35.84 -22.36
C ARG A 13 -1.51 -34.72 -22.17
N THR A 14 -2.77 -34.98 -22.49
CA THR A 14 -3.88 -34.00 -22.35
C THR A 14 -4.38 -33.82 -20.91
N ARG A 15 -4.07 -34.76 -20.01
CA ARG A 15 -4.40 -34.66 -18.58
C ARG A 15 -3.31 -33.91 -17.80
N SER A 16 -2.04 -34.13 -18.16
CA SER A 16 -0.90 -33.40 -17.57
C SER A 16 -0.90 -31.92 -17.94
N ASP A 17 -1.28 -31.57 -19.17
CA ASP A 17 -1.40 -30.17 -19.62
C ASP A 17 -2.59 -29.40 -19.01
N ARG A 18 -3.62 -30.10 -18.51
CA ARG A 18 -4.72 -29.46 -17.76
C ARG A 18 -4.41 -29.26 -16.28
N ILE A 19 -3.50 -30.05 -15.73
CA ILE A 19 -3.10 -29.95 -14.31
C ILE A 19 -2.02 -28.85 -14.15
N LEU A 20 -1.23 -28.56 -15.18
CA LEU A 20 -0.26 -27.46 -15.16
C LEU A 20 -0.84 -26.05 -15.39
N LYS A 21 -2.17 -25.92 -15.60
CA LYS A 21 -2.85 -24.62 -15.81
C LYS A 21 -3.57 -24.07 -14.58
N ARG A 22 -3.33 -24.62 -13.38
CA ARG A 22 -4.08 -24.20 -12.19
C ARG A 22 -3.28 -24.20 -10.90
N THR A 23 -2.10 -23.59 -10.91
CA THR A 23 -1.49 -23.04 -9.68
C THR A 23 -0.56 -21.90 -10.06
N ILE A 24 -1.11 -20.80 -10.58
CA ILE A 24 -0.49 -19.50 -10.33
C ILE A 24 -1.00 -19.12 -8.96
N MET A 25 -0.27 -19.50 -7.91
CA MET A 25 -0.37 -18.75 -6.66
C MET A 25 0.08 -17.34 -7.03
N GLN A 26 -0.88 -16.42 -7.20
CA GLN A 26 -0.57 -15.00 -7.12
C GLN A 26 0.04 -14.82 -5.73
N THR A 27 1.36 -14.71 -5.67
CA THR A 27 2.05 -14.21 -4.49
C THR A 27 1.38 -12.88 -4.16
N VAL A 28 0.71 -12.82 -3.01
CA VAL A 28 0.10 -11.60 -2.50
C VAL A 28 1.25 -10.60 -2.41
N ASN A 29 1.31 -9.66 -3.35
CA ASN A 29 2.42 -8.72 -3.40
C ASN A 29 2.19 -7.72 -2.27
N PHE A 30 3.16 -7.61 -1.39
CA PHE A 30 3.18 -6.63 -0.33
C PHE A 30 4.31 -5.66 -0.63
N PRO A 31 4.02 -4.50 -1.24
CA PRO A 31 5.06 -3.56 -1.66
C PRO A 31 5.90 -3.13 -0.47
N SER A 32 7.21 -3.14 -0.62
CA SER A 32 8.14 -2.65 0.39
C SER A 32 8.22 -1.12 0.38
N VAL A 33 8.88 -0.54 1.38
CA VAL A 33 9.27 0.88 1.36
C VAL A 33 10.12 1.20 0.12
N SER A 34 10.99 0.30 -0.33
CA SER A 34 11.79 0.51 -1.55
C SER A 34 10.92 0.60 -2.81
N ASP A 35 9.82 -0.14 -2.88
CA ASP A 35 8.86 -0.05 -3.98
C ASP A 35 8.13 1.29 -3.96
N VAL A 36 7.78 1.78 -2.76
CA VAL A 36 7.20 3.12 -2.57
C VAL A 36 8.16 4.21 -3.04
N ASP A 37 9.43 4.15 -2.64
CA ASP A 37 10.44 5.15 -3.05
C ASP A 37 10.66 5.13 -4.56
N SER A 38 10.66 3.94 -5.17
CA SER A 38 10.74 3.78 -6.62
C SER A 38 9.52 4.39 -7.31
N ALA A 39 8.31 4.15 -6.80
CA ALA A 39 7.08 4.72 -7.34
C ALA A 39 7.03 6.25 -7.19
N ILE A 40 7.52 6.81 -6.08
CA ILE A 40 7.61 8.26 -5.88
C ILE A 40 8.62 8.88 -6.83
N THR A 41 9.78 8.23 -7.02
CA THR A 41 10.79 8.67 -7.97
C THR A 41 10.25 8.68 -9.40
N GLU A 42 9.55 7.62 -9.79
CA GLU A 42 8.84 7.55 -11.07
C GLU A 42 7.80 8.67 -11.21
N PHE A 43 6.96 8.88 -10.19
CA PHE A 43 5.94 9.93 -10.20
C PHE A 43 6.55 11.31 -10.42
N ASN A 44 7.61 11.64 -9.66
CA ASN A 44 8.28 12.93 -9.76
C ASN A 44 8.94 13.16 -11.13
N ARG A 45 9.47 12.09 -11.75
CA ARG A 45 10.12 12.14 -13.06
C ARG A 45 9.11 12.28 -14.19
N ASP A 46 8.08 11.44 -14.19
CA ASP A 46 7.18 11.28 -15.34
C ASP A 46 5.99 12.25 -15.28
N PHE A 47 5.64 12.73 -14.08
CA PHE A 47 4.55 13.66 -13.84
C PHE A 47 5.03 14.88 -13.02
N PRO A 48 5.98 15.68 -13.54
CA PRO A 48 6.50 16.82 -12.80
C PRO A 48 5.40 17.82 -12.44
N ARG A 49 5.53 18.48 -11.28
CA ARG A 49 4.64 19.54 -10.82
C ARG A 49 5.43 20.82 -10.57
N PRO A 50 5.68 21.66 -11.60
CA PRO A 50 6.56 22.81 -11.49
C PRO A 50 6.22 23.80 -10.37
N LYS A 51 4.93 23.91 -10.01
CA LYS A 51 4.45 24.81 -8.95
C LYS A 51 4.44 24.18 -7.55
N MET A 52 4.56 22.86 -7.46
CA MET A 52 4.49 22.10 -6.20
C MET A 52 5.87 21.56 -5.78
N GLY A 53 6.75 21.31 -6.75
CA GLY A 53 8.00 20.60 -6.54
C GLY A 53 7.81 19.09 -6.54
N ALA A 54 8.90 18.38 -6.23
CA ALA A 54 8.89 16.93 -6.07
C ALA A 54 8.18 16.55 -4.76
N ILE A 55 7.35 15.50 -4.80
CA ILE A 55 6.78 14.92 -3.58
C ILE A 55 7.86 14.12 -2.84
N VAL A 56 7.85 14.20 -1.52
CA VAL A 56 8.83 13.54 -0.66
C VAL A 56 8.09 12.77 0.43
N LEU A 57 8.51 11.52 0.65
CA LEU A 57 8.01 10.69 1.73
C LEU A 57 8.66 11.09 3.06
N SER A 58 7.87 11.25 4.12
CA SER A 58 8.40 11.53 5.45
C SER A 58 9.24 10.37 5.99
N LEU A 59 10.03 10.66 7.03
CA LEU A 59 10.55 9.64 7.94
C LEU A 59 9.39 8.83 8.53
N PRO A 60 9.64 7.56 8.92
CA PRO A 60 8.62 6.74 9.56
C PRO A 60 8.23 7.33 10.91
N TYR A 61 6.93 7.30 11.18
CA TYR A 61 6.34 7.55 12.49
C TYR A 61 5.84 6.22 13.05
N HIS A 62 6.53 5.69 14.05
CA HIS A 62 6.21 4.43 14.71
C HIS A 62 5.04 4.65 15.66
N ILE A 63 3.92 3.97 15.39
CA ILE A 63 2.64 4.26 16.05
C ILE A 63 2.73 4.09 17.57
N VAL A 64 3.44 3.06 18.04
CA VAL A 64 3.56 2.78 19.48
C VAL A 64 4.52 3.76 20.14
N ASP A 65 5.68 3.99 19.52
CA ASP A 65 6.80 4.66 20.16
C ASP A 65 6.74 6.18 20.02
N ASP A 66 6.37 6.70 18.84
CA ASP A 66 6.48 8.13 18.53
C ASP A 66 5.26 8.94 19.01
N PHE A 67 4.17 8.28 19.39
CA PHE A 67 2.93 8.92 19.85
C PHE A 67 3.13 9.85 21.05
N ALA A 68 4.09 9.51 21.91
CA ALA A 68 4.42 10.31 23.09
C ALA A 68 5.30 11.52 22.80
N PHE A 69 5.94 11.57 21.64
CA PHE A 69 7.00 12.53 21.38
C PHE A 69 6.65 13.55 20.30
N GLY A 70 5.59 13.33 19.53
CA GLY A 70 5.20 14.31 18.52
C GLY A 70 3.90 14.00 17.78
N SER A 71 3.48 14.97 16.98
CA SER A 71 2.40 14.79 16.01
C SER A 71 2.88 13.99 14.81
N PHE A 72 1.94 13.34 14.11
CA PHE A 72 2.21 12.78 12.79
C PHE A 72 2.92 13.78 11.86
N PRO A 73 3.85 13.33 11.00
CA PRO A 73 4.47 14.20 10.01
C PRO A 73 3.40 14.84 9.12
N ASN A 74 3.62 16.10 8.74
CA ASN A 74 2.68 16.88 7.91
C ASN A 74 1.25 16.97 8.48
N SER A 75 1.07 16.90 9.81
CA SER A 75 -0.23 16.78 10.46
C SER A 75 -1.29 17.82 10.04
N ALA A 76 -0.87 19.06 9.78
CA ALA A 76 -1.77 20.15 9.38
C ALA A 76 -2.04 20.23 7.86
N ALA A 77 -1.28 19.50 7.04
CA ALA A 77 -1.36 19.58 5.59
C ALA A 77 -2.40 18.62 5.00
N ALA A 78 -2.92 18.99 3.83
CA ALA A 78 -3.51 18.02 2.92
C ALA A 78 -2.41 17.12 2.34
N GLY A 79 -2.75 15.89 1.97
CA GLY A 79 -1.79 14.98 1.38
C GLY A 79 -2.18 13.50 1.45
N VAL A 80 -1.16 12.65 1.36
CA VAL A 80 -1.28 11.19 1.33
C VAL A 80 -0.57 10.60 2.54
N TYR A 81 -1.16 9.57 3.16
CA TYR A 81 -0.53 8.74 4.19
C TYR A 81 -0.42 7.30 3.73
N LEU A 82 0.66 6.67 4.15
CA LEU A 82 0.99 5.29 3.86
C LEU A 82 1.19 4.56 5.19
N VAL A 83 0.57 3.40 5.33
CA VAL A 83 0.59 2.58 6.54
C VAL A 83 1.38 1.31 6.26
N PHE A 84 2.33 1.01 7.13
CA PHE A 84 3.24 -0.13 7.00
C PHE A 84 3.11 -1.07 8.20
N ASP A 85 3.39 -2.35 7.98
CA ASP A 85 3.54 -3.32 9.08
C ASP A 85 4.98 -3.33 9.64
N ARG A 86 5.26 -4.29 10.53
CA ARG A 86 6.58 -4.47 11.17
C ARG A 86 7.68 -4.96 10.22
N GLU A 87 7.32 -5.45 9.05
CA GLU A 87 8.24 -5.92 8.01
C GLU A 87 8.43 -4.85 6.91
N ASP A 88 8.04 -3.60 7.18
CA ASP A 88 8.07 -2.48 6.22
C ASP A 88 7.26 -2.76 4.93
N ARG A 89 6.23 -3.60 5.05
CA ARG A 89 5.28 -3.87 3.97
C ARG A 89 4.14 -2.87 3.98
N LEU A 90 3.86 -2.28 2.82
CA LEU A 90 2.78 -1.34 2.60
C LEU A 90 1.44 -2.04 2.71
N LEU A 91 0.71 -1.70 3.76
CA LEU A 91 -0.63 -2.21 4.02
C LEU A 91 -1.69 -1.38 3.31
N TYR A 92 -1.57 -0.05 3.39
CA TYR A 92 -2.65 0.86 2.99
C TYR A 92 -2.11 2.23 2.56
N VAL A 93 -2.75 2.81 1.55
CA VAL A 93 -2.55 4.19 1.10
C VAL A 93 -3.87 4.94 1.20
N GLY A 94 -3.86 6.15 1.75
CA GLY A 94 -5.03 7.00 1.77
C GLY A 94 -4.71 8.48 1.67
N LYS A 95 -5.70 9.30 1.29
CA LYS A 95 -5.58 10.77 1.32
C LYS A 95 -6.34 11.44 2.46
N ALA A 96 -6.00 12.69 2.73
CA ALA A 96 -6.76 13.58 3.62
C ALA A 96 -6.53 15.06 3.27
N ASP A 97 -7.49 15.90 3.64
CA ASP A 97 -7.33 17.37 3.61
C ASP A 97 -6.61 17.88 4.87
N GLY A 98 -6.49 17.03 5.88
CA GLY A 98 -5.71 17.25 7.10
C GLY A 98 -5.23 15.92 7.66
N LEU A 99 -3.95 15.60 7.43
CA LEU A 99 -3.36 14.28 7.70
C LEU A 99 -3.48 13.87 9.16
N GLY A 100 -3.17 14.76 10.10
CA GLY A 100 -3.22 14.47 11.54
C GLY A 100 -4.63 14.12 12.01
N LYS A 101 -5.64 14.87 11.54
CA LYS A 101 -7.05 14.59 11.86
C LYS A 101 -7.47 13.22 11.33
N ARG A 102 -7.09 12.87 10.10
CA ARG A 102 -7.41 11.58 9.49
C ARG A 102 -6.71 10.44 10.20
N LEU A 103 -5.40 10.55 10.44
CA LEU A 103 -4.62 9.56 11.16
C LEU A 103 -5.11 9.35 12.59
N GLY A 104 -5.57 10.40 13.27
CA GLY A 104 -6.21 10.30 14.60
C GLY A 104 -7.54 9.52 14.61
N THR A 105 -8.15 9.25 13.46
CA THR A 105 -9.29 8.32 13.36
C THR A 105 -8.84 6.85 13.39
N HIS A 106 -7.61 6.58 12.95
CA HIS A 106 -7.05 5.23 12.85
C HIS A 106 -6.16 4.86 14.04
N PHE A 107 -5.50 5.85 14.64
CA PHE A 107 -4.52 5.68 15.69
C PHE A 107 -4.80 6.64 16.84
N GLY A 108 -4.42 6.27 18.06
CA GLY A 108 -4.66 7.08 19.24
C GLY A 108 -3.77 6.70 20.41
N TRP A 109 -4.08 7.24 21.57
CA TRP A 109 -3.47 6.85 22.84
C TRP A 109 -4.13 5.60 23.41
N ASN A 110 -3.32 4.66 23.88
CA ASN A 110 -3.82 3.59 24.74
C ASN A 110 -4.52 4.16 25.99
N PRO A 111 -5.36 3.37 26.71
CA PRO A 111 -6.19 3.89 27.79
C PRO A 111 -5.41 4.61 28.92
N ASP A 112 -4.19 4.17 29.20
CA ASP A 112 -3.27 4.72 30.21
C ASP A 112 -2.36 5.85 29.67
N ARG A 113 -2.44 6.17 28.37
CA ARG A 113 -1.72 7.24 27.68
C ARG A 113 -0.19 7.14 27.78
N THR A 114 0.31 5.92 27.77
CA THR A 114 1.75 5.60 27.82
C THR A 114 2.32 5.31 26.43
N ALA A 115 1.50 4.87 25.48
CA ALA A 115 1.91 4.54 24.13
C ALA A 115 0.79 4.80 23.12
N GLY A 116 1.15 4.89 21.83
CA GLY A 116 0.14 4.87 20.78
C GLY A 116 -0.42 3.47 20.55
N PHE A 117 -1.63 3.39 20.00
CA PHE A 117 -2.27 2.14 19.61
C PHE A 117 -3.09 2.31 18.33
N VAL A 118 -3.39 1.18 17.69
CA VAL A 118 -4.29 1.11 16.54
C VAL A 118 -5.74 1.06 17.02
N LYS A 119 -6.52 2.08 16.65
CA LYS A 119 -7.97 2.15 16.89
C LYS A 119 -8.78 1.41 15.84
N ASN A 120 -8.33 1.45 14.59
CA ASN A 120 -9.05 0.87 13.46
C ASN A 120 -8.69 -0.63 13.32
N PRO A 121 -9.63 -1.57 13.54
CA PRO A 121 -9.34 -3.00 13.46
C PRO A 121 -8.80 -3.44 12.10
N LYS A 122 -9.17 -2.74 11.02
CA LYS A 122 -8.66 -3.05 9.67
C LYS A 122 -7.15 -2.83 9.53
N LEU A 123 -6.56 -2.04 10.42
CA LEU A 123 -5.13 -1.69 10.41
C LEU A 123 -4.41 -2.31 11.61
N GLU A 124 -4.91 -3.41 12.19
CA GLU A 124 -4.35 -4.02 13.41
C GLU A 124 -2.85 -4.34 13.32
N ASN A 125 -2.36 -4.65 12.11
CA ASN A 125 -0.95 -4.95 11.84
C ASN A 125 -0.10 -3.70 11.56
N ALA A 126 -0.68 -2.50 11.64
CA ALA A 126 0.04 -1.26 11.40
C ALA A 126 1.09 -1.02 12.48
N HIS A 127 2.31 -0.75 12.03
CA HIS A 127 3.45 -0.44 12.87
C HIS A 127 3.94 0.99 12.66
N ALA A 128 4.00 1.43 11.41
CA ALA A 128 4.50 2.74 11.05
C ALA A 128 3.58 3.47 10.07
N VAL A 129 3.64 4.80 10.12
CA VAL A 129 3.00 5.70 9.16
C VAL A 129 4.06 6.56 8.51
N ARG A 130 3.97 6.75 7.20
CA ARG A 130 4.68 7.82 6.49
C ARG A 130 3.68 8.70 5.77
N THR A 131 4.06 9.94 5.52
CA THR A 131 3.17 10.91 4.86
C THR A 131 3.88 11.67 3.76
N ILE A 132 3.08 12.16 2.82
CA ILE A 132 3.44 13.11 1.79
C ILE A 132 2.55 14.32 2.01
N GLY A 133 3.11 15.40 2.56
CA GLY A 133 2.40 16.67 2.75
C GLY A 133 2.46 17.51 1.49
N LEU A 134 1.36 18.19 1.17
CA LEU A 134 1.27 19.06 0.00
C LEU A 134 1.19 20.53 0.41
N PRO A 135 1.70 21.46 -0.42
CA PRO A 135 1.42 22.87 -0.29
C PRO A 135 -0.09 23.16 -0.31
N ALA A 136 -0.52 24.18 0.43
CA ALA A 136 -1.94 24.48 0.64
C ALA A 136 -2.68 24.76 -0.68
N GLU A 137 -2.02 25.41 -1.63
CA GLU A 137 -2.55 25.75 -2.96
C GLU A 137 -2.65 24.54 -3.91
N SER A 138 -2.04 23.41 -3.56
CA SER A 138 -2.00 22.18 -4.37
C SER A 138 -2.70 21.00 -3.70
N TRP A 139 -3.59 21.25 -2.74
CA TRP A 139 -4.29 20.21 -1.95
C TRP A 139 -5.00 19.15 -2.82
N PHE A 140 -5.50 19.55 -3.98
CA PHE A 140 -6.23 18.68 -4.91
C PHE A 140 -5.35 17.57 -5.51
N GLU A 141 -4.02 17.75 -5.56
CA GLU A 141 -3.08 16.74 -6.06
C GLU A 141 -3.05 15.48 -5.17
N ALA A 142 -3.49 15.57 -3.91
CA ALA A 142 -3.55 14.42 -3.00
C ALA A 142 -4.35 13.26 -3.60
N ALA A 143 -5.43 13.56 -4.34
CA ALA A 143 -6.24 12.55 -5.00
C ALA A 143 -5.51 11.88 -6.18
N ALA A 144 -4.74 12.66 -6.95
CA ALA A 144 -3.95 12.14 -8.06
C ALA A 144 -2.80 11.25 -7.57
N ILE A 145 -2.09 11.69 -6.53
CA ILE A 145 -0.97 10.95 -5.93
C ILE A 145 -1.48 9.65 -5.30
N GLU A 146 -2.58 9.69 -4.53
CA GLU A 146 -3.21 8.50 -3.95
C GLU A 146 -3.60 7.49 -5.05
N ALA A 147 -4.31 7.95 -6.09
CA ALA A 147 -4.75 7.10 -7.17
C ALA A 147 -3.57 6.46 -7.94
N PHE A 148 -2.50 7.23 -8.16
CA PHE A 148 -1.28 6.72 -8.78
C PHE A 148 -0.63 5.62 -7.91
N LEU A 149 -0.39 5.91 -6.63
CA LEU A 149 0.28 4.96 -5.73
C LEU A 149 -0.52 3.69 -5.53
N ILE A 150 -1.85 3.77 -5.38
CA ILE A 150 -2.70 2.59 -5.25
C ILE A 150 -2.64 1.73 -6.51
N ARG A 151 -2.74 2.33 -7.71
CA ARG A 151 -2.66 1.57 -8.97
C ARG A 151 -1.28 0.96 -9.19
N LYS A 152 -0.22 1.70 -8.85
CA LYS A 152 1.16 1.27 -9.09
C LYS A 152 1.59 0.16 -8.14
N LEU A 153 1.20 0.25 -6.87
CA LEU A 153 1.71 -0.60 -5.80
C LEU A 153 0.70 -1.69 -5.40
N ASP A 154 -0.58 -1.51 -5.67
CA ASP A 154 -1.64 -2.47 -5.32
C ASP A 154 -1.62 -2.92 -3.84
N PRO A 155 -1.63 -2.00 -2.86
CA PRO A 155 -1.45 -2.32 -1.43
C PRO A 155 -2.59 -3.15 -0.84
N GLY A 156 -2.23 -4.18 -0.06
CA GLY A 156 -3.09 -5.27 0.42
C GLY A 156 -4.49 -4.89 0.92
N LEU A 157 -4.62 -3.78 1.66
CA LEU A 157 -5.86 -3.37 2.32
C LEU A 157 -6.65 -2.29 1.59
N ASN A 158 -6.15 -1.78 0.46
CA ASN A 158 -6.96 -0.91 -0.39
C ASN A 158 -7.97 -1.77 -1.16
N VAL A 159 -9.25 -1.36 -1.16
CA VAL A 159 -10.31 -2.02 -1.95
C VAL A 159 -10.69 -1.19 -3.17
N VAL A 160 -10.63 0.14 -3.04
CA VAL A 160 -10.96 1.11 -4.09
C VAL A 160 -9.67 1.56 -4.77
N GLY A 161 -9.71 1.72 -6.09
CA GLY A 161 -8.59 2.26 -6.88
C GLY A 161 -7.59 1.21 -7.39
N ARG A 162 -7.75 -0.05 -6.99
CA ARG A 162 -7.01 -1.20 -7.56
C ARG A 162 -7.52 -1.54 -8.96
N GLU A 163 -6.64 -2.08 -9.81
CA GLU A 163 -7.09 -2.72 -11.04
C GLU A 163 -7.75 -4.05 -10.67
N THR A 164 -9.05 -4.16 -10.90
CA THR A 164 -9.72 -5.46 -10.81
C THR A 164 -9.36 -6.22 -12.08
N SER A 165 -8.41 -7.16 -11.98
CA SER A 165 -8.14 -8.15 -13.02
C SER A 165 -9.30 -9.12 -13.18
#